data_AF-A0A662KM61-F1
#
_entry.id   AF-A0A662KM61-F1
#
_cell.length_a   1.000
_cell.length_b   1.000
_cell.length_c   1.000
_cell.angle_alpha   90.00
_cell.angle_beta   90.00
_cell.angle_gamma   90.00
#
_symmetry.space_group_name_H-M   'P 1'
#
loop_
_entity.id
_entity.type
_entity.pdbx_description
1 polymer ?
#
loop_
_entity_poly.entity_id
_entity_poly.type
_entity_poly.pdbx_seq_one_letter_code
_entity_poly.pdbx_strand_id
1 'polypeptide(L)' 'GNTAKARKVKTGVKSAQLVQIIDGVKPGEKVITTGTIALFDGAPIKYQPKITKKAEAKTTTQ' A
#
# COMPACT_ATOMS: atom_id res chain seq x y z
N GLY A 1 3.29 -8.94 -16.18
CA GLY A 1 4.66 -8.41 -16.09
C GLY A 1 4.89 -7.77 -14.73
N ASN A 2 6.13 -7.50 -14.36
CA ASN A 2 6.42 -6.75 -13.13
C ASN A 2 6.25 -5.24 -13.41
N THR A 3 5.00 -4.85 -13.65
CA THR A 3 4.61 -3.49 -14.02
C THR A 3 3.58 -2.95 -13.02
N ALA A 4 3.61 -1.66 -12.77
CA ALA A 4 2.59 -0.97 -11.98
C ALA A 4 1.27 -0.94 -12.75
N LYS A 5 0.15 -1.00 -12.01
CA LYS A 5 -1.18 -0.79 -12.56
C LYS A 5 -1.82 0.42 -11.88
N ALA A 6 -2.12 1.46 -12.65
CA ALA A 6 -2.84 2.61 -12.12
C ALA A 6 -4.27 2.18 -11.79
N ARG A 7 -4.75 2.57 -10.61
CA ARG A 7 -6.09 2.23 -10.19
C ARG A 7 -6.72 3.36 -9.40
N LYS A 8 -7.89 3.80 -9.85
CA LYS A 8 -8.73 4.71 -9.10
C LYS A 8 -9.28 3.99 -7.87
N VAL A 9 -9.10 4.60 -6.71
CA VAL A 9 -9.62 4.11 -5.43
C VAL A 9 -10.56 5.14 -4.83
N LYS A 10 -11.47 4.70 -3.97
CA LYS A 10 -12.23 5.61 -3.11
C LYS A 10 -11.62 5.59 -1.72
N THR A 11 -11.43 6.77 -1.14
CA THR A 11 -10.86 6.93 0.21
C THR A 11 -11.94 7.36 1.19
N GLY A 12 -11.86 6.86 2.42
CA GLY A 12 -12.70 7.27 3.53
C GLY A 12 -11.96 8.24 4.47
N VAL A 13 -12.03 7.96 5.76
CA VAL A 13 -11.39 8.76 6.82
C VAL A 13 -9.88 8.79 6.63
N LYS A 14 -9.28 9.96 6.90
CA LYS A 14 -7.84 10.18 6.89
C LYS A 14 -7.38 10.62 8.27
N SER A 15 -6.26 10.08 8.72
CA SER A 15 -5.53 10.56 9.88
C SER A 15 -4.18 11.12 9.45
N ALA A 16 -3.37 11.58 10.40
CA ALA A 16 -2.05 12.15 10.10
C ALA A 16 -1.12 11.20 9.33
N GLN A 17 -1.27 9.89 9.49
CA GLN A 17 -0.34 8.89 8.95
C GLN A 17 -1.01 7.85 8.06
N LEU A 18 -2.34 7.73 8.11
CA LEU A 18 -3.08 6.65 7.44
C LEU A 18 -4.27 7.20 6.65
N VAL A 19 -4.57 6.54 5.54
CA VAL A 19 -5.73 6.81 4.69
C VAL A 19 -6.53 5.52 4.57
N GLN A 20 -7.82 5.57 4.91
CA GLN A 20 -8.72 4.44 4.71
C GLN A 20 -9.06 4.28 3.22
N ILE A 21 -8.90 3.07 2.69
CA ILE A 21 -9.39 2.69 1.36
C ILE A 21 -10.72 1.96 1.54
N ILE A 22 -11.79 2.49 0.92
CA ILE A 22 -13.14 1.93 1.02
C ILE A 22 -13.54 1.15 -0.24
N ASP A 23 -12.89 1.41 -1.38
CA ASP A 23 -13.15 0.74 -2.65
C ASP A 23 -11.93 0.81 -3.59
N GLY A 24 -11.86 -0.14 -4.52
CA GLY A 24 -10.83 -0.21 -5.57
C GLY A 24 -9.63 -1.08 -5.25
N VAL A 25 -9.49 -1.65 -4.05
CA VAL A 25 -8.42 -2.60 -3.71
C VAL A 25 -9.02 -3.82 -3.02
N LYS A 26 -8.54 -5.02 -3.37
CA LYS A 26 -8.98 -6.27 -2.73
C LYS A 26 -7.98 -6.72 -1.66
N PRO A 27 -8.43 -7.42 -0.60
CA PRO A 27 -7.53 -8.04 0.37
C PRO A 27 -6.49 -8.93 -0.32
N GLY A 28 -5.24 -8.85 0.14
CA GLY A 28 -4.11 -9.59 -0.43
C GLY A 28 -3.47 -8.95 -1.66
N GLU A 29 -4.06 -7.90 -2.25
CA GLU A 29 -3.40 -7.14 -3.31
C GLU A 29 -2.19 -6.36 -2.77
N LYS A 30 -1.10 -6.38 -3.52
CA LYS A 30 0.10 -5.59 -3.21
C LYS A 30 -0.07 -4.18 -3.74
N VAL A 31 0.10 -3.20 -2.86
CA VAL A 31 0.05 -1.77 -3.19
C VAL A 31 1.42 -1.14 -3.05
N ILE A 32 1.73 -0.20 -3.94
CA ILE A 32 2.97 0.58 -3.90
C ILE A 32 2.75 1.75 -2.94
N THR A 33 3.60 1.88 -1.92
CA THR A 33 3.47 2.93 -0.88
C THR A 33 4.57 3.98 -0.94
N THR A 34 5.61 3.76 -1.77
CA THR A 34 6.80 4.62 -1.85
C THR A 34 7.29 4.70 -3.29
N GLY A 35 7.95 5.82 -3.66
CA GLY A 35 8.52 5.99 -5.01
C GLY A 35 7.47 6.15 -6.12
N THR A 36 6.31 6.73 -5.81
CA THR A 36 5.16 6.80 -6.74
C THR A 36 5.22 7.93 -7.77
N ILE A 37 6.10 8.93 -7.58
CA ILE A 37 6.14 10.16 -8.39
C ILE A 37 6.40 9.88 -9.88
N ALA A 38 7.21 8.88 -10.21
CA ALA A 38 7.57 8.52 -11.59
C ALA A 38 6.70 7.40 -12.19
N LEU A 39 5.64 6.96 -11.49
CA LEU A 39 4.81 5.85 -11.96
C LEU A 39 3.70 6.34 -12.89
N PHE A 40 3.46 5.55 -13.92
CA PHE A 40 2.30 5.61 -14.82
C PHE A 40 1.77 4.19 -15.04
N ASP A 41 0.62 4.04 -15.67
CA ASP A 41 0.04 2.72 -15.93
C ASP A 41 0.98 1.89 -16.83
N GLY A 42 1.29 0.66 -16.41
CA GLY A 42 2.25 -0.19 -17.12
C GLY A 42 3.72 0.13 -16.83
N ALA A 43 4.04 1.13 -15.99
CA ALA A 43 5.42 1.46 -15.67
C ALA A 43 6.18 0.24 -15.11
N PRO A 44 7.39 -0.07 -15.59
CA PRO A 44 8.17 -1.19 -15.08
C PRO A 44 8.58 -0.94 -13.64
N ILE A 45 8.49 -1.96 -12.80
CA ILE A 45 8.90 -1.89 -11.39
C ILE A 45 9.91 -3.00 -11.06
N LYS A 46 10.71 -2.78 -10.03
CA LYS A 46 11.48 -3.83 -9.35
C LYS A 46 10.90 -4.00 -7.96
N TYR A 47 10.35 -5.18 -7.66
CA TYR A 47 9.78 -5.43 -6.35
C TYR A 47 10.91 -5.51 -5.31
N GLN A 48 10.82 -4.67 -4.29
CA GLN A 48 11.68 -4.73 -3.12
C GLN A 48 10.81 -5.09 -1.92
N PRO A 49 10.95 -6.28 -1.33
CA PRO A 49 10.21 -6.62 -0.13
C PRO A 49 10.59 -5.64 0.97
N LYS A 50 9.60 -4.94 1.55
CA LYS A 50 9.82 -4.20 2.79
C LYS A 50 10.25 -5.21 3.84
N ILE A 51 11.48 -5.07 4.35
CA ILE A 51 11.96 -5.81 5.50
C ILE A 51 11.15 -5.26 6.67
N THR A 52 10.08 -5.97 7.03
CA THR A 52 9.24 -5.59 8.16
C THR A 52 10.13 -5.62 9.40
N LYS A 53 10.34 -4.46 10.05
CA LYS A 53 10.70 -4.47 11.46
C LYS A 53 9.60 -5.28 12.15
N LYS A 54 9.99 -6.41 12.72
CA LYS A 54 9.13 -7.36 13.43
C LYS A 54 8.24 -6.58 14.41
N ALA A 55 6.97 -6.96 14.45
CA ALA A 55 5.96 -6.37 15.32
C ALA A 55 6.43 -6.29 16.79
N GLU A 56 6.68 -5.08 17.27
CA GLU A 56 6.69 -4.74 18.69
C GLU A 56 5.58 -3.70 18.94
N ALA A 57 4.35 -4.21 19.08
CA ALA A 57 3.26 -3.51 19.75
C ALA A 57 2.37 -4.57 20.43
N LYS A 58 2.92 -5.09 21.53
CA LYS A 58 2.31 -5.70 22.72
C LYS A 58 0.85 -6.18 22.64
N THR A 59 0.69 -7.48 22.91
CA THR A 59 -0.28 -8.03 23.86
C THR A 59 -0.46 -7.11 25.07
N THR A 60 -1.65 -6.59 25.32
CA THR A 60 -2.15 -6.30 26.67
C THR A 60 -3.64 -6.62 26.67
N THR A 61 -3.89 -7.84 27.10
CA THR A 61 -5.13 -8.36 27.68
C THR A 61 -5.69 -7.36 28.70
N GLN A 62 -6.99 -7.09 28.64
CA GLN A 62 -7.72 -6.59 29.79
C GLN A 62 -8.08 -7.76 30.70
#